data_AF-A0A1I1NNZ4-F1
#
_entry.id   AF-A0A1I1NNZ4-F1
#
_cell.length_a   1.000
_cell.length_b   1.000
_cell.length_c   1.000
_cell.angle_alpha   90.00
_cell.angle_beta   90.00
_cell.angle_gamma   90.00
#
_symmetry.space_group_name_H-M   'P 1'
#
loop_
_entity.id
_entity.type
_entity.pdbx_description
1 polymer ?
#
loop_
_entity_poly.entity_id
_entity_poly.type
_entity_poly.pdbx_seq_one_letter_code
_entity_poly.pdbx_strand_id
1 'polypeptide(L)'
;MKQLIFLVMLLWGLNSYSQNYESNYKADICDCIEAQENTQQLPDKIYHACFTKHMTTYAAIIDAQIKEEDKTKKFIAGQQVRRDLNQKFKYDLAYVCDAYLDIIEGKKQHALQQMRSRKIDSAKIEKLNENVAMVPHYSSYFNRGQYYYYIGDLNNAERDIKKSIQENPINKDEIITPQDHLLLALIYEEQKRYSEAITIYDAVNAKALNPSVELLKAIAYRKSKGYVLKPKVVLNEGVEPVVAAKEKIETSPVKAARRSSQRVSAPNPEQNNTTAKKRRTATKTRTSTEAETVNKQAPTKSKDSTKNLRGLFKLD
;
A
#
# COMPACT_ATOMS: atom_id res chain seq x y z
N MET A 1 28.65 -21.97 -50.51
CA MET A 1 28.62 -20.64 -49.86
C MET A 1 27.20 -20.08 -49.69
N LYS A 2 26.37 -19.97 -50.75
CA LYS A 2 24.98 -19.42 -50.64
C LYS A 2 24.06 -20.16 -49.65
N GLN A 3 24.10 -21.50 -49.61
CA GLN A 3 23.30 -22.29 -48.66
C GLN A 3 23.75 -22.12 -47.19
N LEU A 4 25.05 -21.89 -46.95
CA LEU A 4 25.57 -21.64 -45.61
C LEU A 4 25.07 -20.28 -45.07
N ILE A 5 25.01 -19.25 -45.93
CA ILE A 5 24.48 -17.92 -45.58
C ILE A 5 22.99 -18.00 -45.22
N PHE A 6 22.21 -18.76 -45.98
CA PHE A 6 20.77 -18.94 -45.70
C PHE A 6 20.54 -19.67 -44.37
N LEU A 7 21.35 -20.68 -44.07
CA LEU A 7 21.27 -21.45 -42.82
C LEU A 7 21.68 -20.59 -41.60
N VAL A 8 22.68 -19.72 -41.74
CA VAL A 8 23.07 -18.77 -40.69
C VAL A 8 21.99 -17.71 -40.45
N MET A 9 21.37 -17.15 -41.49
CA MET A 9 20.25 -16.21 -41.33
C MET A 9 19.03 -16.86 -40.66
N LEU A 10 18.72 -18.12 -41.00
CA LEU A 10 17.62 -18.86 -40.38
C LEU A 10 17.87 -19.11 -38.88
N LEU A 11 19.11 -19.46 -38.50
CA LEU A 11 19.50 -19.64 -37.09
C LEU A 11 19.45 -18.35 -36.27
N TRP A 12 19.72 -17.20 -36.88
CA TRP A 12 19.65 -15.90 -36.20
C TRP A 12 18.19 -15.44 -35.98
N GLY A 13 17.29 -15.74 -36.93
CA GLY A 13 15.86 -15.49 -36.77
C GLY A 13 15.24 -16.28 -35.61
N LEU A 14 15.68 -17.52 -35.40
CA LEU A 14 15.17 -18.39 -34.34
C LEU A 14 15.62 -17.97 -32.93
N ASN A 15 16.84 -17.45 -32.77
CA ASN A 15 17.33 -16.96 -31.47
C ASN A 15 16.66 -15.64 -31.03
N SER A 16 16.19 -14.82 -31.97
CA SER A 16 15.46 -13.59 -31.65
C SER A 16 14.05 -13.87 -31.10
N TYR A 17 13.47 -15.01 -31.47
CA TYR A 17 12.10 -15.39 -31.07
C TYR A 17 12.02 -15.88 -29.61
N SER A 18 13.06 -16.55 -29.10
CA SER A 18 13.07 -17.06 -27.72
C SER A 18 13.31 -15.96 -26.68
N GLN A 19 13.92 -14.84 -27.06
CA GLN A 19 14.13 -13.71 -26.13
C GLN A 19 12.90 -12.81 -26.01
N ASN A 20 11.94 -12.91 -26.94
CA ASN A 20 10.81 -11.97 -27.01
C ASN A 20 9.49 -12.52 -26.43
N TYR A 21 9.43 -13.81 -26.07
CA TYR A 21 8.16 -14.39 -25.59
C TYR A 21 7.68 -13.74 -24.29
N GLU A 22 8.58 -13.37 -23.36
CA GLU A 22 8.17 -12.71 -22.12
C GLU A 22 7.55 -11.34 -22.37
N SER A 23 8.08 -10.59 -23.34
CA SER A 23 7.53 -9.27 -23.71
C SER A 23 6.15 -9.43 -24.33
N ASN A 24 6.00 -10.34 -25.30
CA ASN A 24 4.71 -10.62 -25.93
C ASN A 24 3.69 -11.17 -24.92
N TYR A 25 4.12 -12.05 -24.01
CA TYR A 25 3.25 -12.59 -22.99
C TYR A 25 2.78 -11.51 -22.00
N LYS A 26 3.66 -10.57 -21.60
CA LYS A 26 3.26 -9.42 -20.80
C LYS A 26 2.30 -8.49 -21.55
N ALA A 27 2.53 -8.24 -22.84
CA ALA A 27 1.62 -7.45 -23.67
C ALA A 27 0.23 -8.08 -23.73
N ASP A 28 0.15 -9.39 -24.03
CA ASP A 28 -1.12 -10.13 -24.06
C ASP A 28 -1.86 -10.10 -22.72
N ILE A 29 -1.12 -10.21 -21.60
CA ILE A 29 -1.71 -10.08 -20.26
C ILE A 29 -2.23 -8.65 -20.05
N CYS A 30 -1.49 -7.63 -20.48
CA CYS A 30 -1.92 -6.24 -20.38
C CYS A 30 -3.19 -5.97 -21.18
N ASP A 31 -3.25 -6.39 -22.45
CA ASP A 31 -4.42 -6.27 -23.31
C ASP A 31 -5.65 -6.97 -22.68
N CYS A 32 -5.43 -8.13 -22.07
CA CYS A 32 -6.48 -8.83 -21.33
C CYS A 32 -6.96 -8.06 -20.09
N ILE A 33 -6.07 -7.39 -19.35
CA ILE A 33 -6.41 -6.57 -18.18
C ILE A 33 -7.17 -5.31 -18.62
N GLU A 34 -6.75 -4.64 -19.69
CA GLU A 34 -7.44 -3.50 -20.29
C GLU A 34 -8.88 -3.85 -20.67
N ALA A 35 -9.08 -5.01 -21.30
CA ALA A 35 -10.41 -5.51 -21.62
C ALA A 35 -11.30 -5.79 -20.38
N GLN A 36 -10.71 -5.89 -19.19
CA GLN A 36 -11.40 -6.15 -17.91
C GLN A 36 -11.46 -4.94 -16.96
N GLU A 37 -10.99 -3.75 -17.38
CA GLU A 37 -10.84 -2.58 -16.52
C GLU A 37 -12.14 -2.15 -15.82
N ASN A 38 -13.29 -2.41 -16.45
CA ASN A 38 -14.62 -2.06 -15.92
C ASN A 38 -15.21 -3.10 -14.94
N THR A 39 -14.48 -4.17 -14.63
CA THR A 39 -15.00 -5.20 -13.73
C THR A 39 -14.73 -4.84 -12.27
N GLN A 40 -15.71 -5.07 -11.37
CA GLN A 40 -15.54 -4.89 -9.91
C GLN A 40 -14.67 -6.01 -9.27
N GLN A 41 -13.84 -6.70 -10.06
CA GLN A 41 -13.05 -7.82 -9.58
C GLN A 41 -11.79 -7.34 -8.84
N LEU A 42 -11.28 -8.21 -7.96
CA LEU A 42 -10.02 -7.95 -7.26
C LEU A 42 -8.84 -7.96 -8.25
N PRO A 43 -7.82 -7.09 -8.07
CA PRO A 43 -6.65 -7.02 -8.96
C PRO A 43 -6.00 -8.39 -9.19
N ASP A 44 -5.79 -9.17 -8.13
CA ASP A 44 -5.17 -10.50 -8.22
C ASP A 44 -6.04 -11.49 -9.02
N LYS A 45 -7.37 -11.34 -8.95
CA LYS A 45 -8.29 -12.19 -9.71
C LYS A 45 -8.22 -11.87 -11.20
N ILE A 46 -8.23 -10.60 -11.57
CA ILE A 46 -8.09 -10.14 -12.96
C ILE A 46 -6.74 -10.61 -13.52
N TYR A 47 -5.66 -10.34 -12.76
CA TYR A 47 -4.31 -10.76 -13.13
C TYR A 47 -4.21 -12.27 -13.34
N HIS A 48 -4.65 -13.09 -12.38
CA HIS A 48 -4.57 -14.54 -12.49
C HIS A 48 -5.43 -15.10 -13.63
N ALA A 49 -6.60 -14.52 -13.89
CA ALA A 49 -7.43 -14.89 -15.02
C ALA A 49 -6.71 -14.61 -16.35
N CYS A 50 -6.12 -13.43 -16.50
CA CYS A 50 -5.38 -13.05 -17.71
C CYS A 50 -4.09 -13.86 -17.89
N PHE A 51 -3.31 -14.04 -16.83
CA PHE A 51 -2.12 -14.89 -16.85
C PHE A 51 -2.46 -16.32 -17.28
N THR A 52 -3.47 -16.94 -16.66
CA THR A 52 -3.86 -18.33 -16.96
C THR A 52 -4.40 -18.49 -18.38
N LYS A 53 -5.19 -17.51 -18.86
CA LYS A 53 -5.73 -17.49 -20.23
C LYS A 53 -4.60 -17.59 -21.25
N HIS A 54 -3.59 -16.73 -21.12
CA HIS A 54 -2.49 -16.65 -22.09
C HIS A 54 -1.40 -17.71 -21.86
N MET A 55 -1.32 -18.32 -20.67
CA MET A 55 -0.35 -19.39 -20.37
C MET A 55 -0.43 -20.56 -21.37
N THR A 56 -1.64 -20.91 -21.84
CA THR A 56 -1.81 -22.02 -22.80
C THR A 56 -1.10 -21.76 -24.13
N THR A 57 -1.07 -20.52 -24.60
CA THR A 57 -0.37 -20.09 -25.81
C THR A 57 1.15 -20.16 -25.66
N TYR A 58 1.67 -19.80 -24.49
CA TYR A 58 3.12 -19.71 -24.24
C TYR A 58 3.73 -21.00 -23.63
N ALA A 59 2.91 -21.94 -23.17
CA ALA A 59 3.38 -23.15 -22.47
C ALA A 59 4.40 -23.97 -23.29
N ALA A 60 4.16 -24.14 -24.60
CA ALA A 60 5.07 -24.89 -25.47
C ALA A 60 6.42 -24.19 -25.64
N ILE A 61 6.44 -22.86 -25.72
CA ILE A 61 7.67 -22.06 -25.85
C ILE A 61 8.48 -22.13 -24.55
N ILE A 62 7.80 -22.04 -23.40
CA ILE A 62 8.42 -22.18 -22.08
C ILE A 62 9.05 -23.58 -21.93
N ASP A 63 8.30 -24.64 -22.26
CA ASP A 63 8.78 -26.02 -22.13
C ASP A 63 9.90 -26.36 -23.13
N ALA A 64 9.96 -25.67 -24.27
CA ALA A 64 11.04 -25.81 -25.24
C ALA A 64 12.39 -25.28 -24.73
N GLN A 65 12.40 -24.36 -23.75
CA GLN A 65 13.63 -23.80 -23.17
C GLN A 65 14.26 -24.70 -22.09
N ILE A 66 13.52 -25.72 -21.65
CA ILE A 66 13.95 -26.62 -20.57
C ILE A 66 14.75 -27.78 -21.17
N LYS A 67 16.07 -27.75 -20.91
CA LYS A 67 17.03 -28.78 -21.30
C LYS A 67 17.04 -29.93 -20.30
N GLU A 68 15.93 -30.66 -20.22
CA GLU A 68 15.79 -31.86 -19.40
C GLU A 68 15.19 -32.97 -20.25
N GLU A 69 15.85 -34.14 -20.26
CA GLU A 69 15.46 -35.28 -21.10
C GLU A 69 14.39 -36.13 -20.42
N ASP A 70 14.46 -36.24 -19.09
CA ASP A 70 13.45 -36.95 -18.32
C ASP A 70 12.12 -36.17 -18.34
N LYS A 71 11.07 -36.80 -18.87
CA LYS A 71 9.76 -36.16 -19.04
C LYS A 71 9.16 -35.65 -17.72
N THR A 72 9.37 -36.39 -16.62
CA THR A 72 8.83 -36.04 -15.31
C THR A 72 9.58 -34.84 -14.73
N LYS A 73 10.91 -34.86 -14.77
CA LYS A 73 11.73 -33.73 -14.33
C LYS A 73 11.48 -32.49 -15.17
N LYS A 74 11.34 -32.65 -16.50
CA LYS A 74 11.00 -31.57 -17.42
C LYS A 74 9.66 -30.93 -17.07
N PHE A 75 8.65 -31.74 -16.78
CA PHE A 75 7.35 -31.25 -16.33
C PHE A 75 7.45 -30.46 -15.02
N ILE A 76 8.16 -30.99 -14.01
CA ILE A 76 8.36 -30.30 -12.72
C ILE A 76 9.08 -28.96 -12.91
N ALA A 77 10.15 -28.95 -13.71
CA ALA A 77 10.87 -27.73 -14.06
C ALA A 77 9.95 -26.72 -14.79
N GLY A 78 9.11 -27.18 -15.71
CA GLY A 78 8.13 -26.33 -16.39
C GLY A 78 7.11 -25.70 -15.45
N GLN A 79 6.61 -26.46 -14.47
CA GLN A 79 5.74 -25.92 -13.44
C GLN A 79 6.46 -24.88 -12.57
N GLN A 80 7.73 -25.11 -12.23
CA GLN A 80 8.54 -24.15 -11.48
C GLN A 80 8.69 -22.82 -12.25
N VAL A 81 9.11 -22.88 -13.51
CA VAL A 81 9.27 -21.68 -14.36
C VAL A 81 7.96 -20.91 -14.49
N ARG A 82 6.82 -21.60 -14.67
CA ARG A 82 5.50 -20.94 -14.75
C ARG A 82 5.12 -20.24 -13.45
N ARG A 83 5.42 -20.82 -12.29
CA ARG A 83 5.21 -20.18 -10.98
C ARG A 83 6.09 -18.95 -10.81
N ASP A 84 7.35 -19.05 -11.23
CA ASP A 84 8.30 -17.94 -11.13
C ASP A 84 7.91 -16.79 -12.07
N LEU A 85 7.49 -17.10 -13.30
CA LEU A 85 6.92 -16.13 -14.24
C LEU A 85 5.66 -15.46 -13.68
N ASN A 86 4.77 -16.22 -13.06
CA ASN A 86 3.55 -15.68 -12.43
C ASN A 86 3.88 -14.67 -11.33
N GLN A 87 4.96 -14.86 -10.56
CA GLN A 87 5.38 -13.89 -9.55
C GLN A 87 6.11 -12.69 -10.18
N LYS A 88 7.02 -12.96 -11.12
CA LYS A 88 7.79 -11.93 -11.84
C LYS A 88 6.89 -10.95 -12.58
N PHE A 89 5.88 -11.47 -13.27
CA PHE A 89 5.00 -10.66 -14.10
C PHE A 89 4.12 -9.71 -13.30
N LYS A 90 3.81 -10.01 -12.03
CA LYS A 90 3.08 -9.07 -11.15
C LYS A 90 3.80 -7.72 -11.07
N TYR A 91 5.10 -7.66 -10.78
CA TYR A 91 5.80 -6.39 -10.69
C TYR A 91 6.33 -5.88 -12.04
N ASP A 92 6.67 -6.76 -12.99
CA ASP A 92 7.06 -6.34 -14.34
C ASP A 92 5.93 -5.59 -15.05
N LEU A 93 4.67 -6.05 -14.92
CA LEU A 93 3.52 -5.39 -15.54
C LEU A 93 3.31 -3.98 -14.99
N ALA A 94 3.59 -3.73 -13.71
CA ALA A 94 3.49 -2.39 -13.16
C ALA A 94 4.45 -1.39 -13.82
N TYR A 95 5.55 -1.84 -14.43
CA TYR A 95 6.44 -0.99 -15.22
C TYR A 95 5.90 -0.66 -16.62
N VAL A 96 5.05 -1.50 -17.22
CA VAL A 96 4.73 -1.42 -18.65
C VAL A 96 3.23 -1.35 -18.98
N CYS A 97 2.34 -1.65 -18.03
CA CYS A 97 0.91 -1.78 -18.27
C CYS A 97 0.11 -0.78 -17.42
N ASP A 98 -0.44 0.24 -18.07
CA ASP A 98 -1.13 1.35 -17.39
C ASP A 98 -2.41 0.88 -16.70
N ALA A 99 -3.22 0.04 -17.36
CA ALA A 99 -4.45 -0.47 -16.76
C ALA A 99 -4.18 -1.32 -15.50
N TYR A 100 -3.13 -2.14 -15.52
CA TYR A 100 -2.74 -2.91 -14.34
C TYR A 100 -2.30 -1.99 -13.19
N LEU A 101 -1.50 -0.97 -13.51
CA LEU A 101 -1.07 0.04 -12.54
C LEU A 101 -2.26 0.84 -11.98
N ASP A 102 -3.21 1.24 -12.84
CA ASP A 102 -4.43 1.96 -12.47
C ASP A 102 -5.26 1.15 -11.46
N ILE A 103 -5.40 -0.16 -11.70
CA ILE A 103 -6.13 -1.08 -10.81
C ILE A 103 -5.47 -1.17 -9.42
N ILE A 104 -4.15 -1.37 -9.36
CA ILE A 104 -3.42 -1.53 -8.09
C ILE A 104 -3.36 -0.23 -7.31
N GLU A 105 -2.94 0.86 -7.96
CA GLU A 105 -2.81 2.17 -7.33
C GLU A 105 -4.19 2.69 -6.90
N GLY A 106 -5.23 2.48 -7.72
CA GLY A 106 -6.60 2.80 -7.36
C GLY A 106 -7.08 2.05 -6.09
N LYS A 107 -6.76 0.77 -5.95
CA LYS A 107 -7.06 0.00 -4.72
C LYS A 107 -6.30 0.57 -3.52
N LYS A 108 -5.02 0.90 -3.68
CA LYS A 108 -4.18 1.52 -2.63
C LYS A 108 -4.77 2.86 -2.17
N GLN A 109 -5.10 3.73 -3.12
CA GLN A 109 -5.68 5.04 -2.83
C GLN A 109 -7.06 4.92 -2.18
N HIS A 110 -7.91 4.01 -2.64
CA HIS A 110 -9.20 3.76 -1.99
C HIS A 110 -9.05 3.29 -0.54
N ALA A 111 -8.12 2.36 -0.28
CA ALA A 111 -7.82 1.91 1.08
C ALA A 111 -7.31 3.05 1.97
N LEU A 112 -6.41 3.90 1.45
CA LEU A 112 -5.91 5.08 2.17
C LEU A 112 -7.02 6.10 2.41
N GLN A 113 -7.87 6.37 1.42
CA GLN A 113 -9.01 7.26 1.55
C GLN A 113 -10.01 6.75 2.57
N GLN A 114 -10.32 5.46 2.59
CA GLN A 114 -11.19 4.84 3.60
C GLN A 114 -10.61 4.97 5.01
N MET A 115 -9.28 4.91 5.16
CA MET A 115 -8.63 5.12 6.45
C MET A 115 -8.67 6.59 6.86
N ARG A 116 -8.47 7.52 5.92
CA ARG A 116 -8.50 8.98 6.14
C ARG A 116 -9.90 9.55 6.36
N SER A 117 -10.92 8.93 5.77
CA SER A 117 -12.32 9.36 5.92
C SER A 117 -12.91 8.97 7.29
N ARG A 118 -12.27 8.05 8.00
CA ARG A 118 -12.61 7.79 9.41
C ARG A 118 -12.31 9.06 10.19
N LYS A 119 -13.29 9.51 10.98
CA LYS A 119 -13.13 10.64 11.89
C LYS A 119 -11.85 10.44 12.70
N ILE A 120 -10.97 11.44 12.69
CA ILE A 120 -9.76 11.44 13.52
C ILE A 120 -10.21 11.20 14.97
N ASP A 121 -9.72 10.10 15.54
CA ASP A 121 -9.97 9.78 16.93
C ASP A 121 -8.95 10.56 17.78
N SER A 122 -9.39 11.69 18.32
CA SER A 122 -8.55 12.55 19.18
C SER A 122 -8.07 11.81 20.43
N ALA A 123 -8.93 10.95 21.01
CA ALA A 123 -8.55 10.13 22.16
C ALA A 123 -7.48 9.10 21.78
N LYS A 124 -7.51 8.57 20.55
CA LYS A 124 -6.48 7.64 20.06
C LYS A 124 -5.11 8.32 19.95
N ILE A 125 -5.04 9.54 19.41
CA ILE A 125 -3.77 10.26 19.30
C ILE A 125 -3.23 10.69 20.67
N GLU A 126 -4.10 11.13 21.59
CA GLU A 126 -3.72 11.45 22.97
C GLU A 126 -3.09 10.25 23.66
N LYS A 127 -3.72 9.07 23.57
CA LYS A 127 -3.18 7.82 24.12
C LYS A 127 -1.84 7.43 23.50
N LEU A 128 -1.65 7.66 22.19
CA LEU A 128 -0.37 7.40 21.52
C LEU A 128 0.71 8.39 21.99
N ASN A 129 0.36 9.64 22.23
CA ASN A 129 1.27 10.66 22.78
C ASN A 129 1.70 10.32 24.20
N GLU A 130 0.75 9.96 25.07
CA GLU A 130 1.04 9.48 26.42
C GLU A 130 1.96 8.25 26.39
N ASN A 131 1.68 7.29 25.51
CA ASN A 131 2.52 6.09 25.39
C ASN A 131 3.97 6.42 24.98
N VAL A 132 4.17 7.35 24.05
CA VAL A 132 5.52 7.80 23.68
C VAL A 132 6.20 8.55 24.82
N ALA A 133 5.45 9.34 25.60
CA ALA A 133 6.00 10.08 26.75
C ALA A 133 6.40 9.15 27.91
N MET A 134 5.57 8.14 28.19
CA MET A 134 5.81 7.18 29.29
C MET A 134 6.85 6.12 28.92
N VAL A 135 6.86 5.68 27.67
CA VAL A 135 7.75 4.61 27.16
C VAL A 135 8.30 5.02 25.78
N PRO A 136 9.35 5.87 25.74
CA PRO A 136 9.98 6.31 24.50
C PRO A 136 10.80 5.17 23.87
N HIS A 137 10.11 4.26 23.20
CA HIS A 137 10.64 3.04 22.61
C HIS A 137 10.28 2.96 21.12
N TYR A 138 11.08 2.25 20.31
CA TYR A 138 10.88 2.20 18.85
C TYR A 138 9.45 1.82 18.45
N SER A 139 8.84 0.87 19.16
CA SER A 139 7.46 0.44 18.89
C SER A 139 6.42 1.52 19.21
N SER A 140 6.65 2.36 20.22
CA SER A 140 5.78 3.49 20.56
C SER A 140 5.81 4.53 19.45
N TYR A 141 7.00 4.87 18.95
CA TYR A 141 7.16 5.77 17.81
C TYR A 141 6.53 5.19 16.53
N PHE A 142 6.78 3.90 16.23
CA PHE A 142 6.20 3.25 15.06
C PHE A 142 4.67 3.32 15.06
N ASN A 143 4.03 2.94 16.17
CA ASN A 143 2.57 2.94 16.28
C ASN A 143 1.98 4.34 16.11
N ARG A 144 2.65 5.38 16.63
CA ARG A 144 2.19 6.76 16.47
C ARG A 144 2.44 7.28 15.05
N GLY A 145 3.60 6.99 14.47
CA GLY A 145 3.92 7.32 13.08
C GLY A 145 2.97 6.67 12.07
N GLN A 146 2.61 5.41 12.29
CA GLN A 146 1.60 4.70 11.50
C GLN A 146 0.22 5.38 11.59
N TYR A 147 -0.17 5.83 12.79
CA TYR A 147 -1.42 6.57 12.96
C TYR A 147 -1.39 7.92 12.24
N TYR A 148 -0.29 8.68 12.36
CA TYR A 148 -0.09 9.93 11.63
C TYR A 148 -0.19 9.73 10.11
N TYR A 149 0.41 8.66 9.58
CA TYR A 149 0.30 8.31 8.16
C TYR A 149 -1.15 8.08 7.72
N TYR A 150 -1.94 7.36 8.55
CA TYR A 150 -3.34 7.09 8.26
C TYR A 150 -4.24 8.31 8.27
N ILE A 151 -3.94 9.31 9.10
CA ILE A 151 -4.70 10.57 9.11
C ILE A 151 -4.15 11.60 8.11
N GLY A 152 -3.09 11.27 7.37
CA GLY A 152 -2.50 12.14 6.35
C GLY A 152 -1.50 13.16 6.89
N ASP A 153 -1.11 13.08 8.16
CA ASP A 153 -0.08 13.94 8.75
C ASP A 153 1.32 13.37 8.44
N LEU A 154 1.74 13.53 7.19
CA LEU A 154 2.96 12.92 6.66
C LEU A 154 4.23 13.39 7.36
N ASN A 155 4.25 14.64 7.85
CA ASN A 155 5.43 15.21 8.52
C ASN A 155 5.64 14.59 9.91
N ASN A 156 4.56 14.48 10.69
CA ASN A 156 4.65 13.83 12.00
C ASN A 156 4.86 12.31 11.85
N ALA A 157 4.29 11.70 10.81
CA ALA A 157 4.54 10.31 10.45
C ALA A 157 6.03 10.06 10.16
N GLU A 158 6.63 10.84 9.26
CA GLU A 158 8.05 10.72 8.91
C GLU A 158 8.95 10.82 10.14
N ARG A 159 8.73 11.84 10.98
CA ARG A 159 9.53 12.08 12.18
C ARG A 159 9.50 10.88 13.13
N ASP A 160 8.31 10.35 13.39
CA ASP A 160 8.14 9.20 14.29
C ASP A 160 8.71 7.92 13.69
N ILE A 161 8.53 7.65 12.40
CA ILE A 161 9.10 6.46 11.76
C ILE A 161 10.63 6.52 11.73
N LYS A 162 11.23 7.68 11.44
CA LYS A 162 12.68 7.87 11.55
C LYS A 162 13.18 7.63 12.97
N LYS A 163 12.47 8.14 13.98
CA LYS A 163 12.82 7.91 15.38
C LYS A 163 12.69 6.44 15.76
N SER A 164 11.66 5.75 15.26
CA SER A 164 11.52 4.30 15.44
C SER A 164 12.71 3.53 14.86
N ILE A 165 13.10 3.82 13.63
CA ILE A 165 14.27 3.21 12.97
C ILE A 165 15.55 3.45 13.79
N GLN A 166 15.75 4.68 14.28
CA GLN A 166 16.92 5.06 15.08
C GLN A 166 16.99 4.30 16.42
N GLU A 167 15.87 4.16 17.11
CA GLU A 167 15.81 3.54 18.44
C GLU A 167 15.70 2.01 18.41
N ASN A 168 15.46 1.41 17.23
CA ASN A 168 15.29 -0.02 17.11
C ASN A 168 16.64 -0.75 17.26
N PRO A 169 16.83 -1.58 18.31
CA PRO A 169 18.10 -2.24 18.56
C PRO A 169 18.49 -3.21 17.43
N ILE A 170 17.52 -3.73 16.67
CA ILE A 170 17.76 -4.64 15.55
C ILE A 170 18.46 -3.93 14.39
N ASN A 171 18.22 -2.63 14.21
CA ASN A 171 18.84 -1.85 13.13
C ASN A 171 20.33 -1.57 13.40
N LYS A 172 20.84 -1.80 14.61
CA LYS A 172 22.27 -1.60 14.94
C LYS A 172 23.18 -2.59 14.23
N ASP A 173 22.65 -3.76 13.88
CA ASP A 173 23.39 -4.83 13.19
C ASP A 173 23.16 -4.79 11.66
N GLU A 174 22.80 -3.63 11.10
CA GLU A 174 22.45 -3.47 9.67
C GLU A 174 21.31 -4.40 9.20
N ILE A 175 20.48 -4.86 10.15
CA ILE A 175 19.27 -5.62 9.87
C ILE A 175 18.15 -4.60 9.67
N ILE A 176 17.91 -4.24 8.41
CA ILE A 176 16.77 -3.41 7.99
C ILE A 176 15.48 -4.07 8.50
N THR A 177 14.77 -3.41 9.42
CA THR A 177 13.39 -3.81 9.74
C THR A 177 12.46 -3.45 8.57
N PRO A 178 11.92 -4.44 7.82
CA PRO A 178 11.20 -4.12 6.58
C PRO A 178 9.97 -3.26 6.83
N GLN A 179 9.30 -3.40 7.98
CA GLN A 179 8.05 -2.68 8.25
C GLN A 179 8.25 -1.16 8.41
N ASP A 180 9.24 -0.74 9.19
CA ASP A 180 9.52 0.69 9.41
C ASP A 180 9.99 1.35 8.10
N HIS A 181 10.88 0.68 7.38
CA HIS A 181 11.44 1.16 6.12
C HIS A 181 10.37 1.22 5.02
N LEU A 182 9.53 0.19 4.88
CA LEU A 182 8.43 0.21 3.91
C LEU A 182 7.42 1.32 4.21
N LEU A 183 7.10 1.57 5.48
CA LEU A 183 6.23 2.69 5.84
C LEU A 183 6.90 4.05 5.54
N LEU A 184 8.20 4.19 5.79
CA LEU A 184 8.95 5.40 5.42
C LEU A 184 8.95 5.63 3.90
N ALA A 185 9.15 4.58 3.11
CA ALA A 185 9.10 4.65 1.65
C ALA A 185 7.71 5.07 1.15
N LEU A 186 6.63 4.57 1.75
CA LEU A 186 5.26 5.01 1.45
C LEU A 186 5.02 6.48 1.83
N ILE A 187 5.55 6.93 2.98
CA ILE A 187 5.48 8.35 3.37
C ILE A 187 6.19 9.21 2.33
N TYR A 188 7.37 8.79 1.85
CA TYR A 188 8.10 9.48 0.80
C TYR A 188 7.35 9.48 -0.53
N GLU A 189 6.70 8.37 -0.89
CA GLU A 189 5.87 8.31 -2.09
C GLU A 189 4.71 9.31 -2.04
N GLU A 190 3.99 9.42 -0.91
CA GLU A 190 2.90 10.39 -0.70
C GLU A 190 3.40 11.84 -0.69
N GLN A 191 4.63 12.07 -0.19
CA GLN A 191 5.32 13.36 -0.25
C GLN A 191 5.93 13.66 -1.63
N LYS A 192 5.76 12.78 -2.63
CA LYS A 192 6.35 12.87 -3.98
C LYS A 192 7.89 12.79 -4.02
N ARG A 193 8.50 12.27 -2.95
CA ARG A 193 9.94 12.03 -2.79
C ARG A 193 10.30 10.64 -3.34
N TYR A 194 10.02 10.43 -4.63
CA TYR A 194 10.08 9.10 -5.23
C TYR A 194 11.49 8.48 -5.24
N SER A 195 12.55 9.28 -5.44
CA SER A 195 13.93 8.78 -5.41
C SER A 195 14.31 8.16 -4.07
N GLU A 196 13.87 8.77 -2.98
CA GLU A 196 14.14 8.29 -1.62
C GLU A 196 13.31 7.04 -1.32
N ALA A 197 12.05 6.99 -1.77
CA ALA A 197 11.23 5.79 -1.66
C ALA A 197 11.85 4.59 -2.40
N ILE A 198 12.30 4.78 -3.65
CA ILE A 198 12.96 3.74 -4.46
C ILE A 198 14.22 3.22 -3.79
N THR A 199 15.05 4.13 -3.25
CA THR A 199 16.28 3.76 -2.52
C THR A 199 15.96 2.85 -1.33
N ILE A 200 14.88 3.14 -0.59
CA ILE A 200 14.46 2.30 0.53
C ILE A 200 13.96 0.94 0.04
N TYR A 201 13.17 0.89 -1.04
CA TYR A 201 12.70 -0.38 -1.59
C TYR A 201 13.85 -1.27 -2.08
N ASP A 202 14.85 -0.69 -2.75
CA ASP A 202 16.07 -1.40 -3.15
C ASP A 202 16.81 -1.96 -1.94
N ALA A 203 16.97 -1.15 -0.87
CA ALA A 203 17.60 -1.60 0.36
C ALA A 203 16.85 -2.76 1.03
N VAL A 204 15.52 -2.72 1.07
CA VAL A 204 14.68 -3.80 1.62
C VAL A 204 14.80 -5.08 0.79
N ASN A 205 14.92 -4.98 -0.54
CA ASN A 205 15.05 -6.12 -1.45
C ASN A 205 16.48 -6.65 -1.61
N ALA A 206 17.51 -5.95 -1.10
CA ALA A 206 18.91 -6.31 -1.31
C ALA A 206 19.28 -7.71 -0.79
N LYS A 207 18.62 -8.20 0.27
CA LYS A 207 18.91 -9.52 0.87
C LYS A 207 18.07 -10.65 0.28
N ALA A 208 16.81 -10.36 -0.06
CA ALA A 208 15.88 -11.32 -0.63
C ALA A 208 14.81 -10.57 -1.42
N LEU A 209 14.59 -10.98 -2.67
CA LEU A 209 13.57 -10.41 -3.52
C LEU A 209 12.19 -10.62 -2.89
N ASN A 210 11.51 -9.53 -2.55
CA ASN A 210 10.12 -9.55 -2.12
C ASN A 210 9.24 -8.99 -3.26
N PRO A 211 8.41 -9.82 -3.93
CA PRO A 211 7.58 -9.38 -5.06
C PRO A 211 6.68 -8.19 -4.74
N SER A 212 6.14 -8.11 -3.51
CA SER A 212 5.29 -7.00 -3.09
C SER A 212 6.09 -5.70 -2.95
N VAL A 213 7.36 -5.78 -2.54
CA VAL A 213 8.24 -4.61 -2.45
C VAL A 213 8.70 -4.17 -3.83
N GLU A 214 8.99 -5.09 -4.75
CA GLU A 214 9.25 -4.73 -6.15
C GLU A 214 8.04 -4.09 -6.83
N LEU A 215 6.83 -4.54 -6.50
CA LEU A 215 5.62 -3.90 -7.02
C LEU A 215 5.50 -2.44 -6.52
N LEU A 216 5.76 -2.19 -5.24
CA LEU A 216 5.78 -0.83 -4.70
C LEU A 216 6.86 0.04 -5.34
N LYS A 217 8.04 -0.53 -5.60
CA LYS A 217 9.11 0.15 -6.33
C LYS A 217 8.71 0.49 -7.75
N ALA A 218 8.06 -0.42 -8.48
CA ALA A 218 7.56 -0.18 -9.82
C ALA A 218 6.57 1.00 -9.84
N ILE A 219 5.65 1.04 -8.88
CA ILE A 219 4.70 2.15 -8.70
C ILE A 219 5.44 3.47 -8.47
N ALA A 220 6.37 3.52 -7.50
CA ALA A 220 7.14 4.73 -7.21
C ALA A 220 7.98 5.20 -8.42
N TYR A 221 8.58 4.27 -9.15
CA TYR A 221 9.31 4.55 -10.38
C TYR A 221 8.42 5.18 -11.44
N ARG A 222 7.25 4.60 -11.73
CA ARG A 222 6.29 5.12 -12.70
C ARG A 222 5.83 6.53 -12.33
N LYS A 223 5.51 6.76 -11.05
CA LYS A 223 5.12 8.10 -10.53
C LYS A 223 6.26 9.12 -10.67
N SER A 224 7.52 8.70 -10.47
CA SER A 224 8.69 9.55 -10.73
C SER A 224 8.85 9.95 -12.21
N LYS A 225 8.26 9.18 -13.14
CA LYS A 225 8.22 9.45 -14.57
C LYS A 225 6.96 10.22 -15.01
N GLY A 226 6.18 10.74 -14.06
CA GLY A 226 5.01 11.57 -14.35
C GLY A 226 3.72 10.77 -14.58
N TYR A 227 3.71 9.47 -14.28
CA TYR A 227 2.44 8.73 -14.28
C TYR A 227 1.46 9.34 -13.25
N VAL A 228 0.21 9.51 -13.68
CA VAL A 228 -0.90 10.00 -12.87
C VAL A 228 -2.04 8.98 -12.98
N LEU A 229 -2.58 8.56 -11.84
CA LEU A 229 -3.71 7.64 -11.80
C LEU A 229 -4.91 8.23 -12.56
N LYS A 230 -5.49 7.46 -13.49
CA LYS A 230 -6.71 7.89 -14.18
C LYS A 230 -7.87 8.02 -13.18
N PRO A 231 -8.59 9.16 -13.17
CA PRO A 231 -9.81 9.26 -12.37
C PRO A 231 -10.76 8.13 -12.78
N LYS A 232 -11.21 7.31 -11.83
CA LYS A 232 -12.28 6.35 -12.12
C LYS A 232 -13.50 7.15 -12.56
N VAL A 233 -13.93 6.92 -13.80
CA VAL A 233 -15.24 7.36 -14.24
C VAL A 233 -16.23 6.60 -13.37
N VAL A 234 -16.75 7.26 -12.34
CA VAL A 234 -17.88 6.73 -11.57
C VAL A 234 -19.04 6.78 -12.55
N LEU A 235 -19.20 5.71 -13.32
CA LEU A 235 -20.44 5.46 -14.03
C LEU A 235 -21.49 5.40 -12.92
N ASN A 236 -22.30 6.44 -12.82
CA ASN A 236 -23.44 6.47 -11.93
C ASN A 236 -24.44 5.41 -12.43
N GLU A 237 -24.17 4.15 -12.11
CA GLU A 237 -25.10 3.03 -12.24
C GLU A 237 -26.29 3.34 -11.31
N GLY A 238 -27.28 4.08 -11.82
CA GLY A 238 -28.49 4.39 -11.05
C GLY A 238 -29.13 5.75 -11.32
N VAL A 239 -28.54 6.63 -12.12
CA VAL A 239 -29.33 7.73 -12.69
C VAL A 239 -29.85 7.23 -14.03
N GLU A 240 -30.98 6.51 -14.01
CA GLU A 240 -31.82 6.45 -15.22
C GLU A 240 -31.94 7.89 -15.73
N PRO A 241 -31.73 8.14 -17.04
CA PRO A 241 -32.04 9.46 -17.58
C PRO A 241 -33.50 9.70 -17.22
N VAL A 242 -33.74 10.63 -16.30
CA VAL A 242 -35.08 11.12 -15.99
C VAL A 242 -35.58 11.62 -17.33
N VAL A 243 -36.38 10.78 -18.00
CA VAL A 243 -37.10 11.14 -19.19
C VAL A 243 -37.84 12.39 -18.78
N ALA A 244 -37.45 13.51 -19.40
CA ALA A 244 -37.99 14.81 -19.09
C ALA A 244 -39.51 14.75 -19.20
N ALA A 245 -40.17 14.49 -18.07
CA ALA A 245 -41.57 14.76 -17.90
C ALA A 245 -41.67 16.27 -18.09
N LYS A 246 -42.34 16.68 -19.16
CA LYS A 246 -42.72 18.07 -19.40
C LYS A 246 -43.51 18.55 -18.19
N GLU A 247 -42.80 19.15 -17.25
CA GLU A 247 -43.41 19.82 -16.11
C GLU A 247 -44.08 21.07 -16.66
N LYS A 248 -45.42 21.06 -16.62
CA LYS A 248 -46.23 22.26 -16.87
C LYS A 248 -45.81 23.29 -15.83
N ILE A 249 -45.20 24.38 -16.31
CA ILE A 249 -44.91 25.57 -15.52
C ILE A 249 -46.26 26.17 -15.11
N GLU A 250 -46.73 25.84 -13.90
CA GLU A 250 -47.74 26.64 -13.20
C GLU A 250 -47.02 27.76 -12.46
N THR A 251 -47.10 28.95 -13.05
CA THR A 251 -46.70 30.21 -12.42
C THR A 251 -47.61 30.50 -11.24
N SER A 252 -47.11 30.33 -10.01
CA SER A 252 -47.71 30.93 -8.81
C SER A 252 -47.05 32.28 -8.47
N PRO A 253 -47.81 33.27 -8.00
CA PRO A 253 -47.33 34.63 -7.82
C PRO A 253 -46.47 34.79 -6.57
N VAL A 254 -45.32 35.43 -6.78
CA VAL A 254 -44.36 35.89 -5.78
C VAL A 254 -45.04 36.86 -4.81
N LYS A 255 -45.21 36.44 -3.55
CA LYS A 255 -45.44 37.38 -2.44
C LYS A 255 -44.11 37.73 -1.79
N ALA A 256 -43.69 38.96 -2.03
CA ALA A 256 -42.57 39.61 -1.37
C ALA A 256 -42.87 39.77 0.14
N ALA A 257 -41.99 39.26 1.00
CA ALA A 257 -42.01 39.53 2.42
C ALA A 257 -40.60 39.92 2.92
N ARG A 258 -40.41 41.24 2.97
CA ARG A 258 -39.74 42.05 4.00
C ARG A 258 -38.54 41.47 4.76
N ARG A 259 -37.42 42.17 4.53
CA ARG A 259 -36.29 42.40 5.45
C ARG A 259 -36.75 42.60 6.90
N SER A 260 -36.07 41.92 7.83
CA SER A 260 -35.86 42.42 9.19
C SER A 260 -34.40 42.16 9.60
N SER A 261 -33.76 43.26 9.95
CA SER A 261 -32.42 43.44 10.49
C SER A 261 -32.33 43.10 11.99
N GLN A 262 -31.09 43.13 12.51
CA GLN A 262 -30.66 43.11 13.93
C GLN A 262 -30.31 41.71 14.46
N ARG A 263 -29.25 41.51 15.27
CA ARG A 263 -28.36 42.45 15.98
C ARG A 263 -27.06 41.72 16.33
N VAL A 264 -25.97 42.46 16.26
CA VAL A 264 -24.69 42.19 16.91
C VAL A 264 -24.87 42.18 18.43
N SER A 265 -24.22 41.23 19.13
CA SER A 265 -23.59 41.47 20.44
C SER A 265 -22.49 40.44 20.67
N ALA A 266 -21.30 40.97 20.98
CA ALA A 266 -20.06 40.28 21.28
C ALA A 266 -19.96 39.96 22.81
N PRO A 267 -18.84 39.41 23.31
CA PRO A 267 -18.82 38.49 24.45
C PRO A 267 -18.50 39.18 25.78
N ASN A 268 -18.69 38.46 26.88
CA ASN A 268 -18.11 38.83 28.17
C ASN A 268 -17.33 37.63 28.78
N PRO A 269 -16.19 37.88 29.44
CA PRO A 269 -15.26 36.86 29.91
C PRO A 269 -15.34 36.60 31.43
N GLU A 270 -14.48 35.68 31.88
CA GLU A 270 -14.00 35.46 33.25
C GLU A 270 -14.97 34.85 34.28
N GLN A 271 -14.56 33.71 34.86
CA GLN A 271 -14.09 33.74 36.25
C GLN A 271 -13.33 32.47 36.66
N ASN A 272 -12.23 32.76 37.36
CA ASN A 272 -11.33 31.88 38.10
C ASN A 272 -12.02 31.12 39.25
N ASN A 273 -11.40 30.01 39.69
CA ASN A 273 -11.02 29.70 41.09
C ASN A 273 -10.76 28.18 41.21
N THR A 274 -9.51 27.72 41.28
CA THR A 274 -8.66 27.53 42.47
C THR A 274 -9.17 26.54 43.54
N THR A 275 -8.33 25.53 43.75
CA THR A 275 -7.94 24.87 45.02
C THR A 275 -8.98 24.10 45.84
N ALA A 276 -8.74 22.79 46.01
CA ALA A 276 -8.86 22.15 47.33
C ALA A 276 -7.99 20.88 47.44
N LYS A 277 -6.95 21.04 48.24
CA LYS A 277 -6.01 20.06 48.77
C LYS A 277 -6.75 19.14 49.76
N LYS A 278 -6.65 17.81 49.64
CA LYS A 278 -7.03 16.91 50.75
C LYS A 278 -6.00 15.80 50.97
N ARG A 279 -5.29 15.99 52.08
CA ARG A 279 -4.31 15.13 52.74
C ARG A 279 -5.08 14.14 53.62
N ARG A 280 -4.78 12.84 53.55
CA ARG A 280 -5.11 11.87 54.62
C ARG A 280 -4.02 10.80 54.74
N THR A 281 -3.19 11.02 55.75
CA THR A 281 -2.69 10.08 56.77
C THR A 281 -2.88 8.56 56.59
N ALA A 282 -1.72 7.89 56.57
CA ALA A 282 -1.19 7.04 57.65
C ALA A 282 -1.40 5.51 57.61
N THR A 283 -0.26 4.86 57.88
CA THR A 283 -0.04 3.58 58.58
C THR A 283 -0.20 2.31 57.74
N LYS A 284 0.91 1.60 57.52
CA LYS A 284 1.17 0.28 58.15
C LYS A 284 2.56 -0.23 57.78
N THR A 285 3.48 -0.16 58.73
CA THR A 285 4.76 -0.89 58.69
C THR A 285 4.45 -2.37 58.91
N ARG A 286 4.81 -3.23 57.96
CA ARG A 286 4.90 -4.68 58.19
C ARG A 286 6.12 -5.22 57.48
N THR A 287 7.00 -5.75 58.30
CA THR A 287 8.20 -6.51 58.01
C THR A 287 7.86 -7.73 57.16
N SER A 288 8.61 -7.93 56.06
CA SER A 288 8.77 -9.24 55.42
C SER A 288 10.12 -9.28 54.70
N THR A 289 10.98 -10.12 55.24
CA THR A 289 12.06 -10.85 54.56
C THR A 289 11.52 -11.50 53.29
N GLU A 290 12.15 -11.28 52.12
CA GLU A 290 12.30 -12.31 51.08
C GLU A 290 13.18 -11.90 49.90
N ALA A 291 14.08 -12.83 49.59
CA ALA A 291 14.64 -13.25 48.31
C ALA A 291 14.56 -12.30 47.08
N GLU A 292 15.75 -11.94 46.64
CA GLU A 292 16.10 -11.42 45.33
C GLU A 292 15.68 -12.40 44.21
N THR A 293 14.60 -12.07 43.50
CA THR A 293 14.24 -12.74 42.23
C THR A 293 14.22 -11.71 41.11
N VAL A 294 15.18 -11.89 40.19
CA VAL A 294 15.33 -11.14 38.94
C VAL A 294 14.10 -11.37 38.05
N ASN A 295 13.18 -10.43 38.05
CA ASN A 295 11.98 -10.48 37.20
C ASN A 295 12.27 -9.80 35.86
N LYS A 296 12.69 -10.59 34.85
CA LYS A 296 12.69 -10.18 33.44
C LYS A 296 11.24 -10.21 32.94
N GLN A 297 10.56 -9.07 32.99
CA GLN A 297 9.29 -8.91 32.27
C GLN A 297 9.56 -8.86 30.76
N ALA A 298 9.18 -9.93 30.07
CA ALA A 298 9.11 -9.97 28.61
C ALA A 298 8.00 -9.02 28.12
N PRO A 299 8.24 -8.22 27.07
CA PRO A 299 7.22 -7.32 26.53
C PRO A 299 6.07 -8.13 25.94
N THR A 300 4.86 -7.83 26.40
CA THR A 300 3.62 -8.37 25.88
C THR A 300 3.42 -7.91 24.44
N LYS A 301 3.47 -8.87 23.49
CA LYS A 301 3.21 -8.61 22.07
C LYS A 301 1.75 -8.16 21.88
N SER A 302 1.55 -6.87 21.65
CA SER A 302 0.29 -6.31 21.16
C SER A 302 -0.04 -6.93 19.79
N LYS A 303 -1.08 -7.76 19.75
CA LYS A 303 -1.53 -8.45 18.52
C LYS A 303 -2.35 -7.56 17.58
N ASP A 304 -2.68 -6.33 17.96
CA ASP A 304 -3.65 -5.50 17.22
C ASP A 304 -3.03 -4.55 16.17
N SER A 305 -1.81 -4.04 16.34
CA SER A 305 -1.27 -3.05 15.38
C SER A 305 -0.75 -3.67 14.06
N THR A 306 -0.33 -4.93 14.09
CA THR A 306 0.20 -5.64 12.90
C THR A 306 -0.87 -6.02 11.87
N LYS A 307 -2.16 -6.05 12.24
CA LYS A 307 -3.25 -6.33 11.30
C LYS A 307 -3.48 -5.20 10.28
N ASN A 308 -3.20 -3.95 10.65
CA ASN A 308 -3.54 -2.79 9.81
C ASN A 308 -2.55 -2.54 8.67
N LEU A 309 -1.24 -2.74 8.86
CA LEU A 309 -0.29 -2.67 7.75
C LEU A 309 -0.45 -3.85 6.81
N ARG A 310 -0.73 -5.05 7.32
CA ARG A 310 -1.11 -6.18 6.46
C ARG A 310 -2.28 -5.79 5.56
N GLY A 311 -3.34 -5.15 6.06
CA GLY A 311 -4.46 -4.70 5.22
C GLY A 311 -4.06 -3.78 4.06
N LEU A 312 -3.06 -2.91 4.26
CA LEU A 312 -2.51 -2.02 3.22
C LEU A 312 -1.59 -2.73 2.23
N PHE A 313 -0.92 -3.80 2.68
CA PHE A 313 0.03 -4.60 1.89
C PHE A 313 -0.51 -5.99 1.49
N LYS A 314 -1.80 -6.27 1.68
CA LYS A 314 -2.48 -7.46 1.16
C LYS A 314 -2.65 -7.32 -0.35
N LEU A 315 -1.51 -7.43 -1.01
CA LEU A 315 -1.36 -7.81 -2.41
C LEU A 315 -1.41 -9.35 -2.56
N ASP A 316 -1.71 -10.06 -1.46
CA ASP A 316 -2.31 -11.39 -1.37
C ASP A 316 -3.24 -11.42 -0.12
#